data_AF-A0A3B8I2U8-F1
#
_entry.id   AF-A0A3B8I2U8-F1
#
_cell.length_a   1.000
_cell.length_b   1.000
_cell.length_c   1.000
_cell.angle_alpha   90.00
_cell.angle_beta   90.00
_cell.angle_gamma   90.00
#
_symmetry.space_group_name_H-M   'P 1'
#
loop_
_entity.id
_entity.type
_entity.pdbx_description
1 polymer ?
#
loop_
_entity_poly.entity_id
_entity_poly.type
_entity_poly.pdbx_seq_one_letter_code
_entity_poly.pdbx_strand_id
1 'polypeptide(L)'
;EASSKLASGELKYAVLNEPNSSMATLNARKGGVELNRVLDLQKEWQQLTGQETARIPQAGFVVVNSSQLDKGVVEKFQQNLTDAVKWINDNPEEAGSLVEKHFDWMKAPAVQQSLQFARLELVPAADCQKEIEAFYTELSKTAPAEALGGKLPDAGFYFQP
;
A
#
# COMPACT_ATOMS: atom_id res chain seq x y z
N GLU A 1 -7.31 16.76 -3.85
CA GLU A 1 -8.65 17.38 -3.71
C GLU A 1 -9.29 17.07 -2.36
N ALA A 2 -9.56 15.80 -2.03
CA ALA A 2 -10.26 15.41 -0.80
C ALA A 2 -9.64 15.97 0.50
N SER A 3 -8.31 15.96 0.65
CA SER A 3 -7.64 16.48 1.86
C SER A 3 -7.92 17.97 2.13
N SER A 4 -7.97 18.79 1.07
CA SER A 4 -8.29 20.23 1.19
C SER A 4 -9.74 20.43 1.61
N LYS A 5 -10.67 19.67 0.99
CA LYS A 5 -12.10 19.72 1.29
C LYS A 5 -12.44 19.19 2.69
N LEU A 6 -11.69 18.22 3.20
CA LEU A 6 -11.78 17.80 4.60
C LEU A 6 -11.33 18.91 5.55
N ALA A 7 -10.21 19.59 5.23
CA ALA A 7 -9.69 20.68 6.05
C ALA A 7 -10.60 21.92 6.05
N SER A 8 -11.33 22.19 4.97
CA SER A 8 -12.31 23.29 4.89
C SER A 8 -13.70 22.93 5.45
N GLY A 9 -13.96 21.65 5.73
CA GLY A 9 -15.27 21.16 6.16
C GLY A 9 -16.29 20.93 5.04
N GLU A 10 -15.89 21.12 3.76
CA GLU A 10 -16.75 20.81 2.59
C GLU A 10 -17.02 19.30 2.48
N LEU A 11 -16.04 18.47 2.84
CA LEU A 11 -16.20 17.02 2.97
C LEU A 11 -16.25 16.60 4.44
N LYS A 12 -17.18 15.71 4.77
CA LYS A 12 -17.28 15.08 6.10
C LYS A 12 -16.45 13.80 6.22
N TYR A 13 -16.38 13.02 5.15
CA TYR A 13 -15.68 11.73 5.11
C TYR A 13 -14.91 11.60 3.79
N ALA A 14 -13.73 11.00 3.84
CA ALA A 14 -13.01 10.56 2.65
C ALA A 14 -12.16 9.32 2.97
N VAL A 15 -11.92 8.51 1.94
CA VAL A 15 -10.91 7.45 1.97
C VAL A 15 -9.61 8.02 1.43
N LEU A 16 -8.53 7.92 2.21
CA LEU A 16 -7.21 8.42 1.85
C LEU A 16 -6.16 7.34 2.13
N ASN A 17 -5.17 7.21 1.25
CA ASN A 17 -3.99 6.38 1.48
C ASN A 17 -2.90 7.17 2.22
N GLU A 18 -1.93 6.48 2.80
CA GLU A 18 -0.73 7.14 3.32
C GLU A 18 0.25 7.51 2.18
N PRO A 19 1.01 8.62 2.29
CA PRO A 19 1.03 9.59 3.39
C PRO A 19 -0.08 10.66 3.33
N ASN A 20 -1.01 10.59 2.38
CA ASN A 20 -2.05 11.62 2.19
C ASN A 20 -2.96 11.79 3.42
N SER A 21 -3.27 10.70 4.15
CA SER A 21 -4.02 10.74 5.41
C SER A 21 -3.28 11.52 6.51
N SER A 22 -1.98 11.27 6.68
CA SER A 22 -1.14 12.01 7.64
C SER A 22 -0.99 13.47 7.24
N MET A 23 -0.77 13.76 5.96
CA MET A 23 -0.73 15.14 5.45
C MET A 23 -2.06 15.87 5.65
N ALA A 24 -3.20 15.24 5.36
CA ALA A 24 -4.52 15.83 5.58
C ALA A 24 -4.73 16.18 7.06
N THR A 25 -4.39 15.24 7.95
CA THR A 25 -4.53 15.42 9.40
C THR A 25 -3.67 16.59 9.91
N LEU A 26 -2.40 16.64 9.51
CA LEU A 26 -1.48 17.70 9.93
C LEU A 26 -1.88 19.08 9.38
N ASN A 27 -2.33 19.14 8.12
CA ASN A 27 -2.76 20.39 7.49
C ASN A 27 -4.09 20.90 8.08
N ALA A 28 -5.06 20.02 8.30
CA ALA A 28 -6.31 20.39 8.95
C ALA A 28 -6.08 20.95 10.37
N ARG A 29 -5.17 20.32 11.14
CA ARG A 29 -4.82 20.77 12.49
C ARG A 29 -4.24 22.20 12.50
N LYS A 30 -3.46 22.59 11.49
CA LYS A 30 -2.98 23.99 11.34
C LYS A 30 -4.12 24.99 11.18
N GLY A 31 -5.24 24.56 10.60
CA GLY A 31 -6.47 25.34 10.45
C GLY A 31 -7.46 25.19 11.61
N GLY A 32 -7.09 24.52 12.71
CA GLY A 32 -7.98 24.28 13.86
C GLY A 32 -9.03 23.18 13.64
N VAL A 33 -8.90 22.39 12.57
CA VAL A 33 -9.81 21.27 12.28
C VAL A 33 -9.15 19.95 12.69
N GLU A 34 -9.85 19.16 13.49
CA GLU A 34 -9.40 17.84 13.90
C GLU A 34 -10.00 16.76 13.00
N LEU A 35 -9.14 16.02 12.30
CA LEU A 35 -9.54 14.86 11.49
C LEU A 35 -9.22 13.56 12.25
N ASN A 36 -10.17 12.63 12.22
CA ASN A 36 -10.07 11.34 12.88
C ASN A 36 -10.01 10.20 11.85
N ARG A 37 -9.14 9.23 12.09
CA ARG A 37 -9.15 7.94 11.36
C ARG A 37 -10.23 7.07 11.97
N VAL A 38 -11.35 6.91 11.27
CA VAL A 38 -12.54 6.21 11.79
C VAL A 38 -12.69 4.79 11.24
N LEU A 39 -12.03 4.46 10.13
CA LEU A 39 -12.06 3.15 9.49
C LEU A 39 -10.67 2.75 9.01
N ASP A 40 -10.35 1.48 9.19
CA ASP A 40 -9.13 0.83 8.71
C ASP A 40 -9.53 -0.29 7.75
N LEU A 41 -9.46 -0.01 6.45
CA LEU A 41 -9.97 -0.94 5.43
C LEU A 41 -9.28 -2.31 5.46
N GLN A 42 -8.04 -2.40 5.95
CA GLN A 42 -7.37 -3.69 6.10
C GLN A 42 -8.04 -4.53 7.22
N LYS A 43 -8.39 -3.89 8.35
CA LYS A 43 -9.13 -4.56 9.44
C LYS A 43 -10.56 -4.92 9.05
N GLU A 44 -11.25 -4.03 8.35
CA GLU A 44 -12.61 -4.30 7.87
C GLU A 44 -12.61 -5.49 6.90
N TRP A 45 -11.61 -5.58 6.02
CA TRP A 45 -11.44 -6.71 5.10
C TRP A 45 -11.22 -8.04 5.83
N GLN A 46 -10.36 -8.07 6.84
CA GLN A 46 -10.13 -9.25 7.68
C GLN A 46 -11.41 -9.76 8.32
N GLN A 47 -12.20 -8.84 8.89
CA GLN A 47 -13.47 -9.17 9.54
C GLN A 47 -14.50 -9.72 8.56
N LEU A 48 -14.65 -9.09 7.40
CA LEU A 48 -15.64 -9.48 6.39
C LEU A 48 -15.31 -10.82 5.72
N THR A 49 -14.01 -11.10 5.52
CA THR A 49 -13.57 -12.37 4.92
C THR A 49 -13.49 -13.52 5.93
N GLY A 50 -13.57 -13.23 7.24
CA GLY A 50 -13.44 -14.22 8.31
C GLY A 50 -12.04 -14.84 8.39
N GLN A 51 -11.04 -14.18 7.81
CA GLN A 51 -9.65 -14.66 7.73
C GLN A 51 -8.75 -13.64 8.43
N GLU A 52 -8.24 -14.00 9.61
CA GLU A 52 -7.41 -13.09 10.44
C GLU A 52 -6.18 -12.56 9.71
N THR A 53 -5.62 -13.35 8.80
CA THR A 53 -4.44 -12.99 8.03
C THR A 53 -4.76 -12.36 6.68
N ALA A 54 -6.03 -12.24 6.29
CA ALA A 54 -6.38 -11.65 5.00
C ALA A 54 -5.99 -10.18 4.96
N ARG A 55 -5.53 -9.74 3.79
CA ARG A 55 -5.20 -8.34 3.54
C ARG A 55 -5.70 -7.96 2.16
N ILE A 56 -5.81 -6.67 1.92
CA ILE A 56 -6.04 -6.11 0.60
C ILE A 56 -4.67 -5.96 -0.07
N PRO A 57 -4.32 -6.77 -1.09
CA PRO A 57 -3.05 -6.67 -1.81
C PRO A 57 -3.11 -5.49 -2.80
N GLN A 58 -3.01 -4.27 -2.28
CA GLN A 58 -3.17 -3.05 -3.08
C GLN A 58 -2.00 -2.78 -4.04
N ALA A 59 -0.80 -3.24 -3.69
CA ALA A 59 0.42 -2.96 -4.44
C ALA A 59 1.32 -4.19 -4.52
N GLY A 60 2.04 -4.31 -5.63
CA GLY A 60 3.01 -5.37 -5.89
C GLY A 60 3.94 -4.99 -7.03
N PHE A 61 4.97 -5.81 -7.25
CA PHE A 61 5.94 -5.63 -8.33
C PHE A 61 5.72 -6.68 -9.40
N VAL A 62 5.76 -6.27 -10.67
CA VAL A 62 5.61 -7.16 -11.83
C VAL A 62 6.86 -7.04 -12.69
N VAL A 63 7.42 -8.19 -13.06
CA VAL A 63 8.51 -8.25 -14.04
C VAL A 63 7.91 -8.43 -15.43
N VAL A 64 8.13 -7.46 -16.31
CA VAL A 64 7.76 -7.55 -17.72
C VAL A 64 8.89 -8.21 -18.50
N ASN A 65 8.56 -9.08 -19.46
CA ASN A 65 9.53 -9.85 -20.26
C ASN A 65 10.46 -10.74 -19.41
N SER A 66 9.90 -11.42 -18.41
CA SER A 66 10.64 -12.30 -17.49
C SER A 66 11.49 -13.37 -18.18
N SER A 67 11.12 -13.81 -19.38
CA SER A 67 11.88 -14.77 -20.18
C SER A 67 13.27 -14.28 -20.61
N GLN A 68 13.52 -12.96 -20.56
CA GLN A 68 14.81 -12.34 -20.89
C GLN A 68 15.61 -11.92 -19.65
N LEU A 69 15.04 -12.09 -18.45
CA LEU A 69 15.66 -11.63 -17.21
C LEU A 69 16.31 -12.81 -16.48
N ASP A 70 17.55 -12.62 -16.05
CA ASP A 70 18.21 -13.54 -15.15
C ASP A 70 17.47 -13.55 -13.79
N LYS A 71 17.11 -14.76 -13.32
CA LYS A 71 16.47 -14.95 -12.02
C LYS A 71 17.26 -14.32 -10.88
N GLY A 72 18.59 -14.35 -10.95
CA GLY A 72 19.46 -13.74 -9.94
C GLY A 72 19.27 -12.22 -9.81
N VAL A 73 18.81 -11.54 -10.86
CA VAL A 73 18.47 -10.10 -10.80
C VAL A 73 17.19 -9.88 -9.99
N VAL A 74 16.19 -10.74 -10.16
CA VAL A 74 14.92 -10.67 -9.40
C VAL A 74 15.17 -10.94 -7.92
N GLU A 75 15.94 -11.99 -7.62
CA GLU A 75 16.30 -12.34 -6.25
C GLU A 75 17.11 -11.21 -5.58
N LYS A 76 18.08 -10.63 -6.29
CA LYS A 76 18.86 -9.51 -5.76
C LYS A 76 18.01 -8.27 -5.53
N PHE A 77 17.06 -7.99 -6.44
CA PHE A 77 16.10 -6.90 -6.26
C PHE A 77 15.23 -7.12 -5.01
N GLN A 78 14.67 -8.32 -4.84
CA GLN A 78 13.87 -8.68 -3.67
C GLN A 78 14.68 -8.51 -2.37
N GLN A 79 15.92 -8.99 -2.32
CA GLN A 79 16.78 -8.82 -1.16
C GLN A 79 17.00 -7.34 -0.83
N ASN A 80 17.40 -6.53 -1.82
CA ASN A 80 17.65 -5.10 -1.61
C ASN A 80 16.37 -4.36 -1.16
N LEU A 81 15.20 -4.76 -1.68
CA LEU A 81 13.93 -4.18 -1.30
C LEU A 81 13.51 -4.58 0.11
N THR A 82 13.74 -5.83 0.53
CA THR A 82 13.56 -6.29 1.92
C THR A 82 14.41 -5.45 2.87
N ASP A 83 15.68 -5.25 2.54
CA ASP A 83 16.60 -4.44 3.35
C ASP A 83 16.15 -2.97 3.45
N ALA A 84 15.67 -2.41 2.33
CA ALA A 84 15.13 -1.05 2.30
C ALA A 84 13.84 -0.91 3.13
N VAL A 85 12.89 -1.85 3.02
CA VAL A 85 11.66 -1.86 3.82
C VAL A 85 12.00 -1.96 5.30
N LYS A 86 12.92 -2.85 5.67
CA LYS A 86 13.41 -2.97 7.05
C LYS A 86 14.00 -1.65 7.54
N TRP A 87 14.89 -1.03 6.76
CA TRP A 87 15.50 0.23 7.13
C TRP A 87 14.47 1.35 7.32
N ILE A 88 13.47 1.46 6.44
CA ILE A 88 12.40 2.47 6.55
C ILE A 88 11.60 2.30 7.85
N ASN A 89 11.25 1.05 8.19
CA ASN A 89 10.49 0.75 9.41
C ASN A 89 11.31 1.04 10.68
N ASP A 90 12.63 0.81 10.64
CA ASP A 90 13.53 1.04 11.78
C ASP A 90 13.97 2.51 11.93
N ASN A 91 13.90 3.31 10.85
CA ASN A 91 14.43 4.68 10.81
C ASN A 91 13.38 5.68 10.25
N PRO A 92 12.20 5.82 10.89
CA PRO A 92 11.09 6.56 10.30
C PRO A 92 11.34 8.07 10.17
N GLU A 93 12.19 8.66 11.02
CA GLU A 93 12.55 10.08 10.96
C GLU A 93 13.50 10.36 9.77
N GLU A 94 14.53 9.54 9.62
CA GLU A 94 15.48 9.61 8.51
C GLU A 94 14.79 9.29 7.19
N ALA A 95 13.90 8.29 7.18
CA ALA A 95 13.07 7.97 6.02
C ALA A 95 12.19 9.16 5.62
N GLY A 96 11.54 9.82 6.60
CA GLY A 96 10.77 11.04 6.35
C GLY A 96 11.60 12.15 5.72
N SER A 97 12.78 12.43 6.27
CA SER A 97 13.71 13.43 5.74
C SER A 97 14.20 13.09 4.33
N LEU A 98 14.52 11.82 4.07
CA LEU A 98 14.96 11.34 2.77
C LEU A 98 13.85 11.48 1.72
N VAL A 99 12.62 11.12 2.07
CA VAL A 99 11.46 11.24 1.18
C VAL A 99 11.21 12.70 0.84
N GLU A 100 11.18 13.62 1.81
CA GLU A 100 10.94 15.04 1.53
C GLU A 100 12.03 15.64 0.62
N LYS A 101 13.29 15.22 0.79
CA LYS A 101 14.39 15.65 -0.06
C LYS A 101 14.17 15.32 -1.53
N HIS A 102 13.54 14.17 -1.84
CA HIS A 102 13.28 13.71 -3.20
C HIS A 102 11.88 14.07 -3.71
N PHE A 103 10.93 14.25 -2.80
CA PHE A 103 9.53 14.57 -3.07
C PHE A 103 9.11 15.71 -2.13
N ASP A 104 9.38 16.95 -2.56
CA ASP A 104 9.20 18.17 -1.76
C ASP A 104 7.78 18.34 -1.17
N TRP A 105 6.77 17.79 -1.83
CA TRP A 105 5.38 17.81 -1.39
C TRP A 105 5.09 16.79 -0.27
N MET A 106 5.91 15.74 -0.12
CA MET A 106 5.80 14.74 0.95
C MET A 106 6.59 15.18 2.18
N LYS A 107 6.00 16.04 3.01
CA LYS A 107 6.66 16.62 4.19
C LYS A 107 7.08 15.56 5.21
N ALA A 108 8.32 15.65 5.70
CA ALA A 108 8.95 14.65 6.57
C ALA A 108 8.11 14.28 7.80
N PRO A 109 7.49 15.22 8.54
CA PRO A 109 6.62 14.87 9.68
C PRO A 109 5.41 14.03 9.27
N ALA A 110 4.85 14.28 8.09
CA ALA A 110 3.72 13.52 7.57
C ALA A 110 4.14 12.12 7.13
N VAL A 111 5.29 12.00 6.47
CA VAL A 111 5.86 10.71 6.06
C VAL A 111 6.18 9.87 7.28
N GLN A 112 6.92 10.41 8.26
CA GLN A 112 7.24 9.73 9.51
C GLN A 112 5.98 9.23 10.23
N GLN A 113 4.96 10.09 10.39
CA GLN A 113 3.70 9.69 11.00
C GLN A 113 3.00 8.58 10.22
N SER A 114 3.07 8.61 8.89
CA SER A 114 2.39 7.66 8.02
C SER A 114 2.91 6.23 8.11
N LEU A 115 4.18 6.04 8.48
CA LEU A 115 4.83 4.72 8.46
C LEU A 115 4.19 3.72 9.44
N GLN A 116 3.63 4.20 10.56
CA GLN A 116 2.90 3.33 11.50
C GLN A 116 1.60 2.74 10.90
N PHE A 117 1.06 3.38 9.86
CA PHE A 117 -0.18 2.95 9.19
C PHE A 117 0.09 2.27 7.85
N ALA A 118 1.22 2.58 7.22
CA ALA A 118 1.60 2.05 5.91
C ALA A 118 1.83 0.54 5.91
N ARG A 119 2.26 -0.04 7.05
CA ARG A 119 2.50 -1.49 7.22
C ARG A 119 3.36 -2.06 6.09
N LEU A 120 4.47 -1.39 5.80
CA LEU A 120 5.35 -1.78 4.71
C LEU A 120 5.95 -3.15 4.99
N GLU A 121 5.64 -4.10 4.12
CA GLU A 121 6.13 -5.46 4.15
C GLU A 121 6.34 -5.94 2.72
N LEU A 122 7.48 -6.58 2.46
CA LEU A 122 7.70 -7.27 1.20
C LEU A 122 7.34 -8.75 1.39
N VAL A 123 6.36 -9.23 0.63
CA VAL A 123 5.93 -10.63 0.66
C VAL A 123 6.26 -11.28 -0.68
N PRO A 124 6.99 -12.40 -0.70
CA PRO A 124 7.25 -13.14 -1.93
C PRO A 124 5.96 -13.57 -2.62
N ALA A 125 5.94 -13.54 -3.96
CA ALA A 125 4.75 -13.89 -4.75
C ALA A 125 4.24 -15.32 -4.47
N ALA A 126 5.15 -16.26 -4.24
CA ALA A 126 4.83 -17.64 -3.88
C ALA A 126 4.10 -17.74 -2.52
N ASP A 127 4.39 -16.84 -1.59
CA ASP A 127 3.84 -16.87 -0.23
C ASP A 127 2.48 -16.18 -0.13
N CYS A 128 2.17 -15.25 -1.07
CA CYS A 128 0.89 -14.52 -1.09
C CYS A 128 -0.07 -14.96 -2.21
N GLN A 129 0.23 -16.03 -2.96
CA GLN A 129 -0.61 -16.49 -4.07
C GLN A 129 -2.09 -16.69 -3.65
N LYS A 130 -2.34 -17.43 -2.56
CA LYS A 130 -3.71 -17.69 -2.08
C LYS A 130 -4.45 -16.42 -1.66
N GLU A 131 -3.74 -15.47 -1.04
CA GLU A 131 -4.31 -14.19 -0.61
C GLU A 131 -4.75 -13.38 -1.84
N ILE A 132 -3.91 -13.33 -2.88
CA ILE A 132 -4.19 -12.63 -4.13
C ILE A 132 -5.37 -13.29 -4.88
N GLU A 133 -5.37 -14.61 -5.02
CA GLU A 133 -6.46 -15.33 -5.70
C GLU A 133 -7.80 -15.17 -4.98
N ALA A 134 -7.80 -15.18 -3.64
CA ALA A 134 -9.00 -14.92 -2.84
C ALA A 134 -9.52 -13.50 -3.06
N PHE A 135 -8.63 -12.50 -3.04
CA PHE A 135 -8.99 -11.11 -3.31
C PHE A 135 -9.55 -10.93 -4.73
N TYR A 136 -8.90 -11.48 -5.75
CA TYR A 136 -9.38 -11.40 -7.14
C TYR A 136 -10.69 -12.14 -7.37
N THR A 137 -10.91 -13.26 -6.67
CA THR A 137 -12.19 -13.97 -6.70
C THR A 137 -13.30 -13.08 -6.15
N GLU A 138 -13.09 -12.42 -5.01
CA GLU A 138 -14.08 -11.48 -4.46
C GLU A 138 -14.29 -10.28 -5.39
N LEU A 139 -13.21 -9.70 -5.91
CA LEU A 139 -13.27 -8.57 -6.84
C LEU A 139 -14.06 -8.92 -8.11
N SER A 140 -13.91 -10.14 -8.63
CA SER A 140 -14.60 -10.61 -9.84
C SER A 140 -16.14 -10.64 -9.71
N LYS A 141 -16.67 -10.61 -8.48
CA LYS A 141 -18.12 -10.56 -8.25
C LYS A 141 -18.74 -9.21 -8.58
N THR A 142 -17.94 -8.14 -8.58
CA THR A 142 -18.43 -6.76 -8.77
C THR A 142 -17.68 -5.98 -9.84
N ALA A 143 -16.41 -6.30 -10.11
CA ALA A 143 -15.62 -5.67 -11.16
C ALA A 143 -15.90 -6.30 -12.53
N PRO A 144 -15.79 -5.51 -13.63
CA PRO A 144 -15.77 -6.05 -14.99
C PRO A 144 -14.66 -7.09 -15.16
N ALA A 145 -14.89 -8.13 -15.97
CA ALA A 145 -13.91 -9.20 -16.17
C ALA A 145 -12.58 -8.68 -16.75
N GLU A 146 -12.63 -7.60 -17.53
CA GLU A 146 -11.48 -6.92 -18.13
C GLU A 146 -10.50 -6.38 -17.08
N ALA A 147 -10.98 -6.08 -15.86
CA ALA A 147 -10.13 -5.62 -14.75
C ALA A 147 -9.08 -6.68 -14.34
N LEU A 148 -9.35 -7.96 -14.62
CA LEU A 148 -8.45 -9.09 -14.36
C LEU A 148 -7.90 -9.73 -15.66
N GLY A 149 -8.11 -9.10 -16.82
CA GLY A 149 -7.76 -9.72 -18.10
C GLY A 149 -8.63 -10.93 -18.46
N GLY A 150 -9.85 -11.02 -17.92
CA GLY A 150 -10.87 -12.00 -18.27
C GLY A 150 -10.84 -13.32 -17.48
N LYS A 151 -9.79 -13.57 -16.69
CA LYS A 151 -9.67 -14.76 -15.83
C LYS A 151 -8.77 -14.51 -14.62
N LEU A 152 -8.81 -15.39 -13.64
CA LEU A 152 -7.80 -15.39 -12.58
C LEU A 152 -6.40 -15.69 -13.16
N PRO A 153 -5.34 -15.12 -12.56
CA PRO A 153 -3.96 -15.46 -12.92
C PRO A 153 -3.69 -16.95 -12.69
N ASP A 154 -2.84 -17.54 -13.53
CA ASP A 154 -2.33 -18.89 -13.32
C ASP A 154 -1.02 -18.89 -12.51
N ALA A 155 -0.49 -20.06 -12.20
CA ALA A 155 0.75 -20.21 -11.41
C ALA A 155 1.96 -19.47 -12.02
N GLY A 156 1.98 -19.25 -13.34
CA GLY A 156 3.07 -18.53 -14.02
C GLY A 156 3.09 -17.02 -13.75
N PHE A 157 1.99 -16.47 -13.20
CA PHE A 157 1.92 -15.09 -12.74
C PHE A 157 2.78 -14.85 -11.48
N TYR A 158 2.96 -15.88 -10.65
CA TYR A 158 3.62 -15.77 -9.35
C TYR A 158 5.08 -16.20 -9.49
N PHE A 159 6.01 -15.27 -9.27
CA PHE A 159 7.44 -15.56 -9.32
C PHE A 159 7.82 -16.71 -8.36
N GLN A 160 8.55 -17.69 -8.89
CA GLN A 160 9.16 -18.79 -8.15
C GLN A 160 10.69 -18.64 -8.25
N PRO A 161 11.41 -18.59 -7.11
CA PRO A 161 12.88 -18.62 -7.09
C PRO A 161 13.44 -19.77 -7.95
#